data_AF-A0A952BDH6-F1
#
_entry.id   AF-A0A952BDH6-F1
#
_cell.length_a   1.000
_cell.length_b   1.000
_cell.length_c   1.000
_cell.angle_alpha   90.00
_cell.angle_beta   90.00
_cell.angle_gamma   90.00
#
_symmetry.space_group_name_H-M   'P 1'
#
loop_
_entity.id
_entity.type
_entity.pdbx_description
1 polymer ?
#
loop_
_entity_poly.entity_id
_entity_poly.type
_entity_poly.pdbx_seq_one_letter_code
_entity_poly.pdbx_strand_id
1 'polypeptide(L)'
;MNTVWLKIAAIIIVIIGGFFVVSLLSEGEEKSKREEKTYQDVIEEDDRRLRAEPGAEKQSEIEQEAEDVEEGTEEAAQVETKTEPKKLEFVELAIEEQVQAEQLFEMALFFRKQGRLPGMRSYKKMIDTCRRIIKEFPGSTFSYKAKRMLGDLRPRDRKRYGVTDEEIDLSSY
;
A
#
# COMPACT_ATOMS: atom_id res chain seq x y z
N MET A 1 62.07 -17.54 4.64
CA MET A 1 61.10 -16.75 3.85
C MET A 1 59.85 -17.52 3.41
N ASN A 2 59.54 -18.75 3.91
CA ASN A 2 58.47 -19.59 3.31
C ASN A 2 57.42 -20.17 4.30
N THR A 3 57.31 -19.68 5.53
CA THR A 3 56.30 -20.20 6.49
C THR A 3 55.09 -19.28 6.68
N VAL A 4 55.20 -18.01 6.28
CA VAL A 4 54.12 -17.03 6.42
C VAL A 4 53.04 -17.24 5.34
N TRP A 5 53.43 -17.51 4.10
CA TRP A 5 52.50 -17.79 3.00
C TRP A 5 51.71 -19.10 3.18
N LEU A 6 52.33 -20.14 3.76
CA LEU A 6 51.68 -21.43 4.00
C LEU A 6 50.55 -21.32 5.05
N LYS A 7 50.73 -20.47 6.08
CA LYS A 7 49.71 -20.22 7.09
C LYS A 7 48.51 -19.46 6.52
N ILE A 8 48.74 -18.52 5.60
CA ILE A 8 47.67 -17.77 4.91
C ILE A 8 46.86 -18.70 4.01
N ALA A 9 47.52 -19.57 3.24
CA ALA A 9 46.83 -20.53 2.38
C ALA A 9 45.96 -21.53 3.18
N ALA A 10 46.44 -21.99 4.35
CA ALA A 10 45.69 -22.89 5.21
C ALA A 10 44.42 -22.23 5.80
N ILE A 11 44.47 -20.95 6.14
CA ILE A 11 43.31 -20.21 6.67
C ILE A 11 42.23 -20.02 5.58
N ILE A 12 42.64 -19.76 4.33
CA ILE A 12 41.70 -19.58 3.21
C ILE A 12 40.90 -20.86 2.94
N ILE A 13 41.55 -22.03 3.00
CA ILE A 13 40.88 -23.33 2.79
C ILE A 13 39.84 -23.62 3.87
N VAL A 14 40.11 -23.25 5.13
CA VAL A 14 39.15 -23.44 6.23
C VAL A 14 37.94 -22.52 6.10
N ILE A 15 38.12 -21.28 5.63
CA ILE A 15 37.00 -20.35 5.42
C ILE A 15 36.10 -20.83 4.28
N ILE A 16 36.68 -21.27 3.16
CA ILE A 16 35.92 -21.77 2.01
C ILE A 16 35.22 -23.09 2.36
N GLY A 17 35.90 -24.00 3.06
CA GLY A 17 35.32 -25.25 3.53
C GLY A 17 34.19 -25.05 4.56
N GLY A 18 34.36 -24.09 5.47
CA GLY A 18 33.33 -23.74 6.45
C GLY A 18 32.08 -23.13 5.83
N PHE A 19 32.23 -22.30 4.79
CA PHE A 19 31.10 -21.70 4.08
C PHE A 19 30.29 -22.74 3.28
N PHE A 20 30.96 -23.73 2.69
CA PHE A 20 30.29 -24.79 1.94
C PHE A 20 29.46 -25.75 2.83
N VAL A 21 29.90 -26.00 4.07
CA VAL A 21 29.15 -26.87 5.00
C VAL A 21 27.88 -26.19 5.54
N VAL A 22 27.84 -24.86 5.65
CA VAL A 22 26.62 -24.13 6.04
C VAL A 22 25.59 -24.10 4.91
N SER A 23 26.02 -23.99 3.64
CA SER A 23 25.11 -24.02 2.50
C SER A 23 24.45 -25.39 2.30
N LEU A 24 25.13 -26.50 2.59
CA LEU A 24 24.60 -27.85 2.39
C LEU A 24 23.64 -28.33 3.49
N LEU A 25 23.44 -27.55 4.56
CA LEU A 25 22.51 -27.89 5.66
C LEU A 25 21.28 -26.97 5.73
N SER A 26 21.12 -26.02 4.80
CA SER A 26 19.93 -25.14 4.70
C SER A 26 19.00 -25.48 3.53
N GLU A 27 19.28 -26.56 2.79
CA GLU A 27 18.50 -26.98 1.62
C GLU A 27 17.33 -27.90 2.02
N GLY A 28 16.58 -27.47 3.03
CA GLY A 28 15.56 -28.30 3.70
C GLY A 28 14.48 -27.51 4.42
N GLU A 29 13.96 -26.43 3.82
CA GLU A 29 12.64 -25.91 4.16
C GLU A 29 11.92 -25.48 2.88
N GLU A 30 11.18 -26.41 2.29
CA GLU A 30 10.04 -26.09 1.43
C GLU A 30 9.00 -25.32 2.27
N LYS A 31 9.14 -23.99 2.31
CA LYS A 31 8.07 -23.10 2.76
C LYS A 31 7.23 -22.74 1.54
N SER A 32 6.00 -23.26 1.56
CA SER A 32 4.87 -22.89 0.73
C SER A 32 4.94 -21.44 0.23
N LYS A 33 4.89 -21.24 -1.09
CA LYS A 33 4.76 -19.96 -1.78
C LYS A 33 3.47 -19.22 -1.34
N ARG A 34 3.50 -18.55 -0.19
CA ARG A 34 2.90 -17.22 -0.11
C ARG A 34 4.02 -16.30 -0.59
N GLU A 35 3.89 -15.77 -1.79
CA GLU A 35 4.86 -14.82 -2.34
C GLU A 35 5.02 -13.68 -1.32
N GLU A 36 6.19 -13.59 -0.69
CA GLU A 36 6.51 -12.48 0.21
C GLU A 36 6.48 -11.20 -0.62
N LYS A 37 5.35 -10.48 -0.58
CA LYS A 37 5.20 -9.20 -1.27
C LYS A 37 6.34 -8.28 -0.84
N THR A 38 7.15 -7.85 -1.80
CA THR A 38 8.25 -6.92 -1.57
C THR A 38 7.66 -5.57 -1.18
N TYR A 39 8.41 -4.76 -0.42
CA TYR A 39 7.99 -3.41 -0.06
C TYR A 39 7.55 -2.55 -1.27
N GLN A 40 8.14 -2.80 -2.45
CA GLN A 40 7.75 -2.16 -3.71
C GLN A 40 6.37 -2.60 -4.19
N ASP A 41 6.05 -3.89 -4.09
CA ASP A 41 4.77 -4.47 -4.51
C ASP A 41 3.62 -3.85 -3.71
N VAL A 42 3.80 -3.65 -2.40
CA VAL A 42 2.80 -2.99 -1.53
C VAL A 42 2.66 -1.49 -1.83
N ILE A 43 3.68 -0.84 -2.41
CA ILE A 43 3.55 0.56 -2.86
C ILE A 43 2.78 0.61 -4.18
N GLU A 44 3.10 -0.28 -5.10
CA GLU A 44 2.47 -0.31 -6.42
C GLU A 44 0.99 -0.69 -6.34
N GLU A 45 0.64 -1.61 -5.43
CA GLU A 45 -0.74 -2.00 -5.14
C GLU A 45 -1.54 -0.81 -4.55
N ASP A 46 -1.00 -0.10 -3.56
CA ASP A 46 -1.61 1.10 -2.98
C ASP A 46 -1.82 2.20 -4.04
N ASP A 47 -0.81 2.46 -4.87
CA ASP A 47 -0.87 3.43 -5.95
C ASP A 47 -1.97 3.09 -6.96
N ARG A 48 -2.06 1.81 -7.34
CA ARG A 48 -3.09 1.31 -8.26
C ARG A 48 -4.47 1.47 -7.64
N ARG A 49 -4.64 1.10 -6.37
CA ARG A 49 -5.90 1.29 -5.61
C ARG A 49 -6.28 2.77 -5.54
N LEU A 50 -5.34 3.66 -5.23
CA LEU A 50 -5.65 5.10 -5.11
C LEU A 50 -5.94 5.78 -6.45
N ARG A 51 -5.40 5.25 -7.56
CA ARG A 51 -5.67 5.76 -8.91
C ARG A 51 -6.95 5.21 -9.52
N ALA A 52 -7.36 4.01 -9.14
CA ALA A 52 -8.55 3.35 -9.64
C ALA A 52 -9.79 4.25 -9.52
N GLU A 53 -10.73 4.05 -10.45
CA GLU A 53 -11.97 4.82 -10.44
C GLU A 53 -12.83 4.46 -9.22
N PRO A 54 -13.48 5.45 -8.59
CA PRO A 54 -14.12 5.30 -7.29
C PRO A 54 -15.34 4.36 -7.23
N GLY A 55 -15.62 3.57 -8.27
CA GLY A 55 -16.62 2.49 -8.28
C GLY A 55 -16.07 1.07 -8.47
N ALA A 56 -14.82 0.89 -8.91
CA ALA A 56 -14.27 -0.42 -9.27
C ALA A 56 -13.74 -1.22 -8.05
N GLU A 57 -13.40 -0.54 -6.97
CA GLU A 57 -12.66 -1.14 -5.86
C GLU A 57 -13.50 -1.92 -4.85
N LYS A 58 -14.80 -1.63 -4.77
CA LYS A 58 -15.71 -2.48 -3.97
C LYS A 58 -15.87 -3.87 -4.59
N GLN A 59 -15.62 -4.06 -5.89
CA GLN A 59 -15.72 -5.38 -6.52
C GLN A 59 -14.45 -6.21 -6.34
N SER A 60 -13.25 -5.61 -6.45
CA SER A 60 -12.00 -6.38 -6.33
C SER A 60 -11.67 -6.82 -4.90
N GLU A 61 -12.11 -6.07 -3.89
CA GLU A 61 -11.94 -6.45 -2.47
C GLU A 61 -12.87 -7.59 -2.06
N ILE A 62 -14.03 -7.73 -2.73
CA ILE A 62 -14.96 -8.86 -2.54
C ILE A 62 -14.45 -10.13 -3.25
N GLU A 63 -13.81 -10.02 -4.41
CA GLU A 63 -13.22 -11.18 -5.10
C GLU A 63 -11.97 -11.74 -4.38
N GLN A 64 -11.14 -10.88 -3.78
CA GLN A 64 -9.96 -11.34 -3.04
C GLN A 64 -10.28 -11.99 -1.69
N GLU A 65 -11.44 -11.70 -1.09
CA GLU A 65 -11.91 -12.35 0.15
C GLU A 65 -12.71 -13.64 -0.13
N ALA A 66 -13.16 -13.85 -1.37
CA ALA A 66 -13.87 -15.06 -1.79
C ALA A 66 -12.94 -16.21 -2.24
N GLU A 67 -11.69 -15.92 -2.63
CA GLU A 67 -10.72 -16.97 -3.03
C GLU A 67 -9.97 -17.64 -1.85
N ASP A 68 -10.00 -17.07 -0.63
CA ASP A 68 -9.36 -17.68 0.56
C ASP A 68 -10.36 -18.50 1.42
N VAL A 69 -11.57 -18.77 0.90
CA VAL A 69 -12.62 -19.56 1.58
C VAL A 69 -13.26 -20.58 0.63
N GLU A 70 -12.45 -21.43 -0.01
CA GLU A 70 -12.93 -22.72 -0.53
C GLU A 70 -12.19 -23.88 0.15
N GLU A 71 -12.50 -24.13 1.43
CA GLU A 71 -12.67 -25.49 1.93
C GLU A 71 -13.37 -25.48 3.29
N GLY A 72 -14.65 -25.86 3.33
CA GLY A 72 -15.29 -26.31 4.57
C GLY A 72 -16.68 -25.76 4.88
N THR A 73 -17.68 -26.55 4.47
CA THR A 73 -18.97 -26.77 5.17
C THR A 73 -20.13 -25.82 4.87
N GLU A 74 -21.13 -26.40 4.19
CA GLU A 74 -22.51 -25.94 4.05
C GLU A 74 -23.22 -25.86 5.41
N GLU A 75 -23.81 -24.71 5.77
CA GLU A 75 -25.18 -24.65 6.31
C GLU A 75 -25.76 -23.23 6.26
N ALA A 76 -27.06 -23.16 5.93
CA ALA A 76 -27.85 -22.01 5.53
C ALA A 76 -27.96 -20.85 6.54
N ALA A 77 -28.00 -19.60 6.04
CA ALA A 77 -29.22 -18.77 6.00
C ALA A 77 -28.91 -17.26 5.81
N GLN A 78 -29.45 -16.70 4.72
CA GLN A 78 -29.95 -15.33 4.55
C GLN A 78 -29.18 -14.17 5.20
N VAL A 79 -28.50 -13.36 4.37
CA VAL A 79 -28.85 -11.94 4.18
C VAL A 79 -28.58 -11.55 2.73
N GLU A 80 -29.65 -11.47 1.94
CA GLU A 80 -29.69 -10.56 0.80
C GLU A 80 -29.56 -9.13 1.34
N THR A 81 -28.43 -8.48 1.03
CA THR A 81 -28.46 -7.10 0.55
C THR A 81 -27.29 -6.96 -0.41
N LYS A 82 -27.53 -7.34 -1.66
CA LYS A 82 -26.82 -6.82 -2.83
C LYS A 82 -27.05 -5.31 -2.82
N THR A 83 -26.22 -4.61 -2.05
CA THR A 83 -26.28 -3.15 -1.94
C THR A 83 -25.81 -2.67 -3.30
N GLU A 84 -26.76 -2.23 -4.13
CA GLU A 84 -26.43 -1.54 -5.37
C GLU A 84 -25.34 -0.51 -5.06
N PRO A 85 -24.25 -0.46 -5.85
CA PRO A 85 -23.20 0.51 -5.60
C PRO A 85 -23.84 1.88 -5.67
N LYS A 86 -23.97 2.55 -4.52
CA LYS A 86 -24.38 3.95 -4.42
C LYS A 86 -23.52 4.70 -5.44
N LYS A 87 -24.12 5.08 -6.56
CA LYS A 87 -23.42 5.70 -7.67
C LYS A 87 -22.92 7.04 -7.13
N LEU A 88 -21.62 7.12 -6.90
CA LEU A 88 -21.02 8.32 -6.33
C LEU A 88 -21.25 9.46 -7.31
N GLU A 89 -21.88 10.52 -6.84
CA GLU A 89 -22.15 11.71 -7.66
C GLU A 89 -20.99 12.69 -7.47
N PHE A 90 -20.22 12.91 -8.53
CA PHE A 90 -19.09 13.82 -8.51
C PHE A 90 -19.42 15.10 -9.25
N VAL A 91 -18.93 16.22 -8.71
CA VAL A 91 -18.95 17.49 -9.41
C VAL A 91 -17.92 17.44 -10.53
N GLU A 92 -18.38 17.64 -11.77
CA GLU A 92 -17.50 17.84 -12.92
C GLU A 92 -16.80 19.19 -12.81
N LEU A 93 -15.47 19.15 -12.69
CA LEU A 93 -14.62 20.34 -12.62
C LEU A 93 -14.33 20.88 -14.03
N ALA A 94 -14.03 22.17 -14.15
CA ALA A 94 -13.50 22.72 -15.40
C ALA A 94 -12.14 22.10 -15.73
N ILE A 95 -11.77 22.02 -17.02
CA ILE A 95 -10.53 21.36 -17.47
C ILE A 95 -9.29 21.91 -16.75
N GLU A 96 -9.22 23.23 -16.54
CA GLU A 96 -8.11 23.87 -15.83
C GLU A 96 -8.02 23.43 -14.36
N GLU A 97 -9.16 23.32 -13.70
CA GLU A 97 -9.28 22.85 -12.31
C GLU A 97 -8.97 21.36 -12.19
N GLN A 98 -9.39 20.55 -13.18
CA GLN A 98 -9.05 19.13 -13.25
C GLN A 98 -7.53 18.93 -13.32
N VAL A 99 -6.84 19.66 -14.20
CA VAL A 99 -5.37 19.57 -14.33
C VAL A 99 -4.68 20.00 -13.04
N GLN A 100 -5.16 21.06 -12.39
CA GLN A 100 -4.60 21.51 -11.10
C GLN A 100 -4.82 20.47 -10.00
N ALA A 101 -6.02 19.91 -9.91
CA ALA A 101 -6.36 18.88 -8.93
C ALA A 101 -5.54 17.60 -9.15
N GLU A 102 -5.33 17.21 -10.41
CA GLU A 102 -4.48 16.07 -10.78
C GLU A 102 -3.03 16.29 -10.37
N GLN A 103 -2.45 17.47 -10.64
CA GLN A 103 -1.08 17.80 -10.21
C GLN A 103 -0.92 17.74 -8.70
N LEU A 104 -1.88 18.29 -7.95
CA LEU A 104 -1.87 18.20 -6.48
C LEU A 104 -1.98 16.76 -6.00
N PHE A 105 -2.81 15.95 -6.65
CA PHE A 105 -3.00 14.55 -6.30
C PHE A 105 -1.74 13.71 -6.56
N GLU A 106 -1.09 13.88 -7.71
CA GLU A 106 0.19 13.23 -8.01
C GLU A 106 1.30 13.68 -7.06
N MET A 107 1.31 14.95 -6.66
CA MET A 107 2.21 15.43 -5.60
C MET A 107 1.93 14.76 -4.25
N ALA A 108 0.67 14.56 -3.89
CA ALA A 108 0.29 13.82 -2.68
C ALA A 108 0.77 12.36 -2.74
N LEU A 109 0.58 11.67 -3.87
CA LEU A 109 1.10 10.31 -4.09
C LEU A 109 2.62 10.24 -3.92
N PHE A 110 3.35 11.20 -4.49
CA PHE A 110 4.80 11.28 -4.31
C PHE A 110 5.19 11.40 -2.82
N PHE A 111 4.53 12.27 -2.07
CA PHE A 111 4.80 12.40 -0.63
C PHE A 111 4.38 11.17 0.17
N ARG A 112 3.33 10.44 -0.24
CA ARG A 112 2.95 9.17 0.37
C ARG A 112 4.07 8.14 0.20
N LYS A 113 4.58 7.97 -1.03
CA LYS A 113 5.71 7.07 -1.31
C LYS A 113 6.93 7.44 -0.49
N GLN A 114 7.27 8.73 -0.46
CA GLN A 114 8.38 9.24 0.34
C GLN A 114 8.18 8.95 1.83
N GLY A 115 6.96 9.12 2.34
CA GLY A 115 6.58 8.88 3.74
C GLY A 115 6.72 7.42 4.18
N ARG A 116 6.62 6.48 3.25
CA ARG A 116 6.79 5.04 3.52
C ARG A 116 8.28 4.65 3.60
N LEU A 117 9.18 5.39 2.94
CA LEU A 117 10.60 5.04 2.84
C LEU A 117 11.29 4.96 4.22
N PRO A 118 12.22 4.00 4.41
CA PRO A 118 12.99 3.91 5.66
C PRO A 118 13.79 5.20 5.88
N GLY A 119 13.64 5.80 7.06
CA GLY A 119 14.30 7.06 7.44
C GLY A 119 13.52 8.34 7.16
N MET A 120 12.51 8.33 6.28
CA MET A 120 11.69 9.50 5.94
C MET A 120 10.21 9.28 6.28
N ARG A 121 9.89 9.01 7.55
CA ARG A 121 8.51 8.73 8.04
C ARG A 121 7.64 9.99 8.23
N SER A 122 7.63 10.89 7.24
CA SER A 122 6.83 12.12 7.30
C SER A 122 5.73 12.10 6.24
N TYR A 123 4.49 11.98 6.70
CA TYR A 123 3.29 12.13 5.86
C TYR A 123 2.74 13.55 5.89
N LYS A 124 3.41 14.49 6.57
CA LYS A 124 2.90 15.86 6.77
C LYS A 124 2.54 16.54 5.43
N LYS A 125 3.47 16.53 4.47
CA LYS A 125 3.28 17.16 3.16
C LYS A 125 2.17 16.52 2.35
N MET A 126 2.04 15.18 2.42
CA MET A 126 0.92 14.46 1.83
C MET A 126 -0.41 14.95 2.43
N ILE A 127 -0.53 14.98 3.76
CA ILE A 127 -1.76 15.40 4.45
C ILE A 127 -2.11 16.85 4.13
N ASP A 128 -1.14 17.76 4.19
CA ASP A 128 -1.34 19.17 3.85
C ASP A 128 -1.83 19.34 2.40
N THR A 129 -1.34 18.50 1.49
CA THR A 129 -1.77 18.50 0.08
C THR A 129 -3.18 17.92 -0.08
N CYS A 130 -3.51 16.82 0.59
CA CYS A 130 -4.86 16.27 0.61
C CYS A 130 -5.89 17.28 1.17
N ARG A 131 -5.55 17.97 2.28
CA ARG A 131 -6.38 19.04 2.85
C ARG A 131 -6.60 20.19 1.88
N ARG A 132 -5.57 20.55 1.12
CA ARG A 132 -5.67 21.56 0.07
C ARG A 132 -6.63 21.13 -1.03
N ILE A 133 -6.53 19.89 -1.53
CA ILE A 133 -7.46 19.34 -2.54
C ILE A 133 -8.90 19.34 -2.03
N ILE A 134 -9.13 18.91 -0.78
CA ILE A 134 -10.47 18.88 -0.18
C ILE A 134 -11.06 20.28 -0.06
N LYS A 135 -10.23 21.29 0.23
CA LYS A 135 -10.66 22.69 0.37
C LYS A 135 -10.89 23.38 -0.98
N GLU A 136 -10.02 23.15 -1.95
CA GLU A 136 -10.05 23.82 -3.26
C GLU A 136 -11.06 23.17 -4.22
N PHE A 137 -11.24 21.85 -4.15
CA PHE A 137 -12.07 21.08 -5.09
C PHE A 137 -13.08 20.17 -4.37
N PRO A 138 -13.95 20.69 -3.48
CA PRO A 138 -14.89 19.87 -2.72
C PRO A 138 -15.89 19.16 -3.65
N GLY A 139 -16.25 17.91 -3.36
CA GLY A 139 -17.25 17.18 -4.17
C GLY A 139 -16.72 16.61 -5.49
N SER A 140 -15.46 16.91 -5.84
CA SER A 140 -14.81 16.36 -7.03
C SER A 140 -14.30 14.92 -6.81
N THR A 141 -14.03 14.23 -7.90
CA THR A 141 -13.34 12.91 -7.89
C THR A 141 -12.02 12.96 -7.11
N PHE A 142 -11.25 14.06 -7.23
CA PHE A 142 -9.97 14.24 -6.56
C PHE A 142 -10.13 14.43 -5.05
N SER A 143 -11.18 15.13 -4.61
CA SER A 143 -11.46 15.25 -3.17
C SER A 143 -11.85 13.93 -2.53
N TYR A 144 -12.61 13.08 -3.24
CA TYR A 144 -12.86 11.70 -2.81
C TYR A 144 -11.56 10.89 -2.71
N LYS A 145 -10.72 10.93 -3.75
CA LYS A 145 -9.42 10.22 -3.74
C LYS A 145 -8.50 10.72 -2.62
N ALA A 146 -8.51 12.02 -2.33
CA ALA A 146 -7.74 12.61 -1.24
C ALA A 146 -8.24 12.16 0.15
N LYS A 147 -9.55 12.17 0.39
CA LYS A 147 -10.14 11.65 1.63
C LYS A 147 -9.81 10.17 1.84
N ARG A 148 -9.91 9.38 0.77
CA ARG A 148 -9.55 7.96 0.79
C ARG A 148 -8.06 7.74 1.10
N MET A 149 -7.17 8.53 0.50
CA MET A 149 -5.74 8.48 0.80
C MET A 149 -5.43 8.79 2.29
N LEU A 150 -6.20 9.68 2.91
CA LEU A 150 -6.12 9.97 4.35
C LEU A 150 -6.66 8.80 5.20
N GLY A 151 -7.72 8.13 4.75
CA GLY A 151 -8.28 6.93 5.38
C GLY A 151 -7.31 5.75 5.43
N ASP A 152 -6.54 5.57 4.36
CA ASP A 152 -5.53 4.51 4.23
C ASP A 152 -4.30 4.72 5.12
N LEU A 153 -4.20 5.83 5.84
CA LEU A 153 -3.13 6.04 6.81
C LEU A 153 -3.28 5.11 8.03
N ARG A 154 -2.14 4.62 8.50
CA ARG A 154 -2.07 3.84 9.74
C ARG A 154 -2.66 4.66 10.90
N PRO A 155 -3.41 4.04 11.84
CA PRO A 155 -4.03 4.76 12.95
C PRO A 155 -3.03 5.60 13.78
N ARG A 156 -1.78 5.12 13.91
CA ARG A 156 -0.70 5.86 14.56
C ARG A 156 -0.39 7.19 13.85
N ASP A 157 -0.33 7.18 12.52
CA ASP A 157 -0.02 8.35 11.71
C ASP A 157 -1.21 9.32 11.68
N ARG A 158 -2.45 8.80 11.60
CA ARG A 158 -3.68 9.62 11.74
C ARG A 158 -3.69 10.40 13.05
N LYS A 159 -3.44 9.73 14.17
CA LYS A 159 -3.33 10.38 15.49
C LYS A 159 -2.18 11.38 15.57
N ARG A 160 -1.03 11.07 14.98
CA ARG A 160 0.15 11.95 14.99
C ARG A 160 -0.07 13.29 14.30
N TYR A 161 -0.84 13.30 13.20
CA TYR A 161 -1.09 14.49 12.39
C TYR A 161 -2.49 15.10 12.60
N GLY A 162 -3.29 14.53 13.52
CA GLY A 162 -4.63 15.02 13.82
C GLY A 162 -5.56 14.96 12.60
N VAL A 163 -5.55 13.83 11.89
CA VAL A 163 -6.53 13.58 10.82
C VAL A 163 -7.86 13.27 11.49
N THR A 164 -8.90 14.05 11.20
CA THR A 164 -10.23 13.86 11.80
C THR A 164 -11.04 12.81 11.04
N ASP A 165 -12.04 12.23 11.70
CA ASP A 165 -12.92 11.25 11.03
C ASP A 165 -13.75 11.92 9.91
N GLU A 166 -14.05 13.21 10.04
CA GLU A 166 -14.72 14.03 9.01
C GLU A 166 -13.86 14.16 7.72
N GLU A 167 -12.53 14.25 7.87
CA GLU A 167 -11.60 14.30 6.74
C GLU A 167 -11.52 12.96 6.00
N ILE A 168 -11.89 11.86 6.66
CA ILE A 168 -11.87 10.51 6.10
C ILE A 168 -13.26 10.08 5.63
N ASP A 169 -14.33 10.72 6.13
CA ASP A 169 -15.69 10.31 5.84
C ASP A 169 -16.03 10.45 4.35
N LEU A 170 -16.32 9.30 3.73
CA LEU A 170 -16.71 9.13 2.34
C LEU A 170 -18.23 9.07 2.17
N SER A 171 -19.01 9.07 3.26
CA SER A 171 -20.48 8.96 3.22
C SER A 171 -21.17 10.09 2.46
N SER A 172 -20.47 11.23 2.33
CA SER A 172 -20.92 12.44 1.65
C SER A 172 -20.98 12.34 0.13
N TYR A 173 -20.48 11.26 -0.47
CA TYR A 173 -20.45 11.01 -1.92
C TYR A 173 -21.42 9.91 -2.33
#